data_AF-A0A2K3NYA9-F1
#
_entry.id   AF-A0A2K3NYA9-F1
#
_cell.length_a   1.000
_cell.length_b   1.000
_cell.length_c   1.000
_cell.angle_alpha   90.00
_cell.angle_beta   90.00
_cell.angle_gamma   90.00
#
_symmetry.space_group_name_H-M   'P 1'
#
loop_
_entity.id
_entity.type
_entity.pdbx_description
1 polymer ?
#
loop_
_entity_poly.entity_id
_entity_poly.type
_entity_poly.pdbx_seq_one_letter_code
_entity_poly.pdbx_strand_id
1 'polypeptide(L)'
;MDYEKKFGIVGGKSKAVYGKEGHLGITLVKFNGDKSGLEAAIRLSEHFKKENHGRKDWARVQAQTLGKDNENNPNLVKVDERKGEKMRILYGYLGTAFDLDKLDLDTRKKVVLESRREYKPSM
;
A
#
# COMPACT_ATOMS: atom_id res chain seq x y z
N MET A 1 2.79 1.84 -14.49
CA MET A 1 3.91 1.18 -13.80
C MET A 1 3.40 -0.17 -13.31
N ASP A 2 4.06 -1.27 -13.66
CA ASP A 2 3.70 -2.61 -13.22
C ASP A 2 4.27 -2.85 -11.80
N TYR A 3 3.41 -2.65 -10.79
CA TYR A 3 3.78 -2.78 -9.39
C TYR A 3 4.04 -4.23 -8.99
N GLU A 4 3.43 -5.18 -9.69
CA GLU A 4 3.53 -6.61 -9.41
C GLU A 4 4.95 -7.09 -9.71
N LYS A 5 5.49 -6.67 -10.86
CA LYS A 5 6.88 -6.94 -11.23
C LYS A 5 7.90 -6.15 -10.40
N LYS A 6 7.61 -4.89 -10.07
CA LYS A 6 8.56 -4.03 -9.32
C LYS A 6 8.78 -4.48 -7.88
N PHE A 7 7.73 -4.94 -7.20
CA PHE A 7 7.81 -5.35 -5.80
C PHE A 7 7.76 -6.86 -5.60
N GLY A 8 7.77 -7.64 -6.69
CA GLY A 8 7.67 -9.09 -6.63
C GLY A 8 6.43 -9.54 -5.88
N ILE A 9 5.27 -8.94 -6.19
CA ILE A 9 3.98 -9.29 -5.57
C ILE A 9 3.55 -10.65 -6.12
N VAL A 10 4.12 -11.71 -5.56
CA VAL A 10 3.81 -13.10 -5.91
C VAL A 10 2.47 -13.46 -5.28
N GLY A 11 1.49 -13.87 -6.10
CA GLY A 11 0.17 -14.33 -5.63
C GLY A 11 -0.80 -13.22 -5.23
N GLY A 12 -0.49 -11.95 -5.51
CA GLY A 12 -1.39 -10.82 -5.26
C GLY A 12 -1.90 -10.19 -6.57
N LYS A 13 -3.05 -9.54 -6.51
CA LYS A 13 -3.62 -8.71 -7.59
C LYS A 13 -3.67 -7.25 -7.17
N SER A 14 -3.18 -6.37 -8.02
CA SER A 14 -3.22 -4.92 -7.78
C SER A 14 -4.47 -4.25 -8.36
N LYS A 15 -5.07 -3.32 -7.62
CA LYS A 15 -6.21 -2.49 -8.05
C LYS A 15 -5.99 -1.04 -7.60
N ALA A 16 -6.05 -0.10 -8.53
CA ALA A 16 -6.10 1.33 -8.21
C ALA A 16 -7.42 1.70 -7.50
N VAL A 17 -7.34 2.54 -6.48
CA VAL A 17 -8.50 2.99 -5.69
C VAL A 17 -8.95 4.37 -6.18
N TYR A 18 -10.27 4.52 -6.34
CA TYR A 18 -10.91 5.73 -6.85
C TYR A 18 -11.93 6.27 -5.84
N GLY A 19 -11.99 7.59 -5.73
CA GLY A 19 -13.02 8.33 -5.01
C GLY A 19 -13.83 9.22 -5.95
N LYS A 20 -14.61 10.14 -5.37
CA LYS A 20 -15.46 11.06 -6.14
C LYS A 20 -14.66 11.94 -7.10
N GLU A 21 -13.49 12.41 -6.66
CA GLU A 21 -12.59 13.29 -7.42
C GLU A 21 -11.55 12.50 -8.26
N GLY A 22 -11.77 11.20 -8.50
CA GLY A 22 -10.89 10.36 -9.30
C GLY A 22 -9.89 9.53 -8.49
N HIS A 23 -8.70 9.32 -9.05
CA HIS A 23 -7.71 8.39 -8.50
C HIS A 23 -7.13 8.88 -7.17
N LEU A 24 -7.18 8.06 -6.11
CA LEU A 24 -6.76 8.47 -4.75
C LEU A 24 -5.24 8.40 -4.50
N GLY A 25 -4.46 7.98 -5.50
CA GLY A 25 -3.03 7.74 -5.33
C GLY A 25 -2.74 6.45 -4.53
N ILE A 26 -3.75 5.60 -4.33
CA ILE A 26 -3.65 4.37 -3.54
C ILE A 26 -3.84 3.17 -4.48
N THR A 27 -2.93 2.20 -4.36
CA THR A 27 -3.08 0.88 -4.97
C THR A 27 -3.36 -0.15 -3.88
N LEU A 28 -4.52 -0.80 -3.96
CA LEU A 28 -4.84 -1.93 -3.12
C LEU A 28 -4.23 -3.21 -3.72
N VAL A 29 -3.51 -3.97 -2.90
CA VAL A 29 -3.00 -5.28 -3.25
C VAL A 29 -3.82 -6.34 -2.53
N LYS A 30 -4.48 -7.22 -3.29
CA LYS A 30 -5.33 -8.29 -2.76
C LYS A 30 -4.61 -9.63 -2.91
N PHE A 31 -4.47 -10.36 -1.81
CA PHE A 31 -3.96 -11.72 -1.81
C PHE A 31 -5.12 -12.72 -1.64
N ASN A 32 -4.83 -14.01 -1.77
CA ASN A 32 -5.82 -15.05 -1.48
C ASN A 32 -6.31 -14.95 -0.03
N GLY A 33 -7.57 -15.33 0.21
CA GLY A 33 -8.18 -15.34 1.54
C GLY A 33 -7.77 -16.53 2.41
N ASP A 34 -6.55 -17.03 2.22
CA ASP A 34 -6.00 -18.19 2.92
C ASP A 34 -4.72 -17.81 3.69
N LYS A 35 -4.15 -18.78 4.42
CA LYS A 35 -2.93 -18.56 5.20
C LYS A 35 -1.75 -18.07 4.34
N SER A 36 -1.61 -18.60 3.12
CA SER A 36 -0.52 -18.22 2.22
C SER A 36 -0.65 -16.77 1.74
N GLY A 37 -1.89 -16.32 1.47
CA GLY A 37 -2.16 -14.94 1.12
C GLY A 37 -1.91 -13.98 2.28
N LEU A 38 -2.24 -14.38 3.52
CA LEU A 38 -1.90 -13.59 4.71
C LEU A 38 -0.38 -13.48 4.90
N GLU A 39 0.37 -14.57 4.76
CA GLU A 39 1.84 -14.57 4.86
C GLU A 39 2.48 -13.69 3.78
N ALA A 40 1.98 -13.75 2.54
CA ALA A 40 2.44 -12.89 1.45
C ALA A 40 2.16 -11.40 1.72
N ALA A 41 0.97 -11.07 2.24
CA ALA A 41 0.61 -9.70 2.62
C ALA A 41 1.52 -9.16 3.74
N ILE A 42 1.79 -9.98 4.76
CA ILE A 42 2.71 -9.64 5.85
C ILE A 42 4.12 -9.37 5.29
N ARG A 43 4.66 -10.29 4.48
CA ARG A 43 6.00 -10.15 3.88
C ARG A 43 6.13 -8.87 3.05
N LEU A 44 5.13 -8.53 2.25
CA LEU A 44 5.13 -7.29 1.48
C LEU A 44 5.13 -6.07 2.41
N SER A 45 4.32 -6.07 3.47
CA SER A 45 4.30 -4.97 4.44
C SER A 45 5.63 -4.81 5.20
N GLU A 46 6.30 -5.93 5.50
CA GLU A 46 7.61 -5.92 6.16
C GLU A 46 8.71 -5.40 5.24
N HIS A 47 8.63 -5.69 3.94
CA HIS A 47 9.56 -5.11 2.95
C HIS A 47 9.50 -3.59 2.99
N PHE A 48 8.31 -2.99 2.89
CA PHE A 48 8.16 -1.54 2.99
C PHE A 48 8.62 -0.99 4.35
N LYS A 49 8.33 -1.70 5.45
CA LYS A 49 8.78 -1.29 6.77
C LYS A 49 10.31 -1.28 6.89
N LYS A 50 11.01 -2.27 6.34
CA LYS A 50 12.50 -2.34 6.36
C LYS A 50 13.13 -1.17 5.59
N GLU A 51 12.47 -0.71 4.55
CA GLU A 51 12.89 0.47 3.77
C GLU A 51 12.44 1.82 4.38
N ASN A 52 11.93 1.83 5.63
CA ASN A 52 11.33 3.03 6.28
C ASN A 52 10.19 3.66 5.47
N HIS A 53 9.46 2.84 4.73
CA HIS A 53 8.31 3.22 3.91
C HIS A 53 7.01 2.57 4.42
N GLY A 54 6.95 2.29 5.73
CA GLY A 54 5.78 1.69 6.37
C GLY A 54 4.69 2.72 6.72
N ARG A 55 3.62 2.26 7.38
CA ARG A 55 2.50 3.11 7.80
C ARG A 55 2.92 4.34 8.61
N LYS A 56 3.80 4.15 9.61
CA LYS A 56 4.23 5.24 10.50
C LYS A 56 5.04 6.30 9.74
N ASP A 57 5.82 5.85 8.77
CA ASP A 57 6.64 6.72 7.95
C ASP A 57 5.78 7.49 6.96
N TRP A 58 4.78 6.84 6.37
CA TRP A 58 3.79 7.52 5.54
C TRP A 58 3.03 8.60 6.32
N ALA A 59 2.56 8.29 7.53
CA ALA A 59 1.87 9.26 8.37
C ALA A 59 2.74 10.49 8.68
N ARG A 60 4.05 10.29 8.91
CA ARG A 60 5.02 11.37 9.12
C ARG A 60 5.17 12.24 7.88
N VAL A 61 5.30 11.62 6.71
CA VAL A 61 5.44 12.32 5.44
C VAL A 61 4.18 13.12 5.12
N GLN A 62 2.99 12.53 5.30
CA GLN A 62 1.72 13.22 5.13
C GLN A 62 1.59 14.47 6.00
N ALA A 63 2.01 14.39 7.27
CA ALA A 63 2.00 15.54 8.17
C ALA A 63 2.93 16.67 7.69
N GLN A 64 4.03 16.33 7.01
CA GLN A 64 5.01 17.29 6.50
C GLN A 64 4.64 17.91 5.15
N THR A 65 3.79 17.23 4.37
CA THR A 65 3.45 17.59 2.98
C THR A 65 2.13 18.36 2.84
N LEU A 66 1.34 18.49 3.92
CA LEU A 66 0.12 19.30 3.93
C LEU A 66 0.41 20.73 3.41
N GLY A 67 -0.13 21.05 2.22
CA GLY A 67 -0.02 22.36 1.58
C GLY A 67 1.30 22.67 0.85
N LYS A 68 2.16 21.67 0.57
CA LYS A 68 3.46 21.88 -0.10
C LYS A 68 3.54 21.22 -1.48
N ASP A 69 4.46 21.72 -2.30
CA ASP A 69 4.83 21.08 -3.57
C ASP A 69 5.42 19.68 -3.33
N ASN A 70 4.76 18.69 -3.92
CA ASN A 70 5.10 17.28 -3.79
C ASN A 70 6.08 16.78 -4.88
N GLU A 71 6.41 17.59 -5.89
CA GLU A 71 7.28 17.17 -7.00
C GLU A 71 8.77 17.23 -6.68
N ASN A 72 9.15 18.01 -5.68
CA ASN A 72 10.53 18.19 -5.24
C ASN A 72 10.79 17.66 -3.82
N ASN A 73 9.78 17.03 -3.21
CA ASN A 73 9.92 16.47 -1.88
C ASN A 73 10.75 15.17 -1.92
N PRO A 74 11.90 15.10 -1.23
CA PRO A 74 12.78 13.93 -1.26
C PRO A 74 12.17 12.69 -0.61
N ASN A 75 11.11 12.84 0.21
CA ASN A 75 10.34 11.73 0.76
C ASN A 75 9.28 11.20 -0.21
N LEU A 76 8.99 11.90 -1.30
CA LEU A 76 7.97 11.51 -2.29
C LEU A 76 8.56 11.18 -3.66
N VAL A 77 9.75 11.70 -3.95
CA VAL A 77 10.41 11.59 -5.24
C VAL A 77 11.88 11.24 -5.03
N LYS A 78 12.33 10.19 -5.72
CA LYS A 78 13.75 9.85 -5.88
C LYS A 78 14.14 10.07 -7.33
N VAL A 79 15.29 10.69 -7.57
CA VAL A 79 15.85 10.81 -8.92
C VAL A 79 16.76 9.61 -9.17
N ASP A 80 16.56 8.92 -10.28
CA ASP A 80 17.52 7.92 -10.75
C ASP A 80 18.81 8.65 -11.15
N GLU A 81 19.89 8.43 -10.39
CA GLU A 81 21.16 9.14 -10.58
C GLU A 81 21.81 8.87 -11.95
N ARG A 82 21.45 7.78 -12.63
CA ARG A 82 22.01 7.41 -13.93
C ARG A 82 21.22 8.03 -15.09
N LYS A 83 19.90 8.13 -14.95
CA LYS A 83 19.00 8.60 -16.02
C LYS A 83 18.44 10.00 -15.80
N GLY A 84 18.55 10.56 -14.60
CA GLY A 84 17.91 11.81 -14.21
C GLY A 84 16.38 11.70 -14.06
N GLU A 85 15.81 10.49 -14.15
CA GLU A 85 14.36 10.28 -14.14
C GLU A 85 13.81 10.36 -12.70
N LYS A 86 12.75 11.16 -12.51
CA LYS A 86 12.02 11.23 -11.25
C LYS A 86 11.12 10.01 -11.08
N MET A 87 11.35 9.23 -10.03
CA MET A 87 10.52 8.11 -9.62
C MET A 87 9.78 8.42 -8.32
N ARG A 88 8.49 8.05 -8.26
CA ARG A 88 7.72 8.15 -7.01
C ARG A 88 8.19 7.10 -6.00
N ILE A 89 8.41 7.55 -4.78
CA ILE A 89 8.61 6.68 -3.61
C ILE A 89 7.25 6.13 -3.21
N LEU A 90 7.17 4.82 -3.00
CA LEU A 90 5.95 4.16 -2.57
C LEU A 90 6.05 3.78 -1.11
N TYR A 91 4.93 3.96 -0.42
CA TYR A 91 4.72 3.53 0.96
C TYR A 91 3.69 2.41 0.97
N GLY A 92 3.93 1.41 1.81
CA GLY A 92 3.10 0.20 1.85
C GLY A 92 2.97 -0.37 3.25
N TYR A 93 1.79 -0.93 3.54
CA TYR A 93 1.47 -1.49 4.85
C TYR A 93 0.29 -2.45 4.77
N LEU A 94 0.14 -3.31 5.79
CA LEU A 94 -1.03 -4.16 5.93
C LEU A 94 -2.25 -3.32 6.30
N GLY A 95 -3.33 -3.46 5.52
CA GLY A 95 -4.61 -2.81 5.78
C GLY A 95 -5.23 -3.26 7.10
N THR A 96 -5.89 -2.34 7.79
CA THR A 96 -6.59 -2.58 9.06
C THR A 96 -8.01 -2.03 8.98
N ALA A 97 -8.81 -2.27 10.02
CA ALA A 97 -10.15 -1.69 10.13
C ALA A 97 -10.16 -0.15 9.95
N PHE A 98 -9.09 0.53 10.36
CA PHE A 98 -8.91 1.98 10.23
C PHE A 98 -8.64 2.47 8.80
N ASP A 99 -8.50 1.58 7.82
CA ASP A 99 -8.24 1.95 6.43
C ASP A 99 -9.45 1.68 5.51
N LEU A 100 -10.55 1.15 6.05
CA LEU A 100 -11.75 0.86 5.26
C LEU A 100 -12.32 2.13 4.61
N ASP A 101 -12.21 3.26 5.29
CA ASP A 101 -12.62 4.58 4.80
C ASP A 101 -11.83 5.05 3.57
N LYS A 102 -10.60 4.55 3.39
CA LYS A 102 -9.71 4.82 2.25
C LYS A 102 -10.02 3.98 1.01
N LEU A 103 -10.86 2.95 1.15
CA LEU A 103 -11.24 2.07 0.05
C LEU A 103 -12.46 2.61 -0.70
N ASP A 104 -12.55 2.26 -1.98
CA ASP A 104 -13.74 2.48 -2.79
C ASP A 104 -14.95 1.71 -2.22
N LEU A 105 -16.15 2.24 -2.44
CA LEU A 105 -17.39 1.72 -1.86
C LEU A 105 -17.64 0.24 -2.22
N ASP A 106 -17.32 -0.17 -3.44
CA ASP A 106 -17.49 -1.56 -3.90
C ASP A 106 -16.54 -2.49 -3.14
N THR A 107 -15.28 -2.11 -3.00
CA THR A 107 -14.31 -2.87 -2.22
C THR A 107 -14.74 -2.96 -0.76
N ARG A 108 -15.14 -1.84 -0.14
CA ARG A 108 -15.50 -1.80 1.29
C ARG A 108 -16.62 -2.79 1.64
N LYS A 109 -17.62 -2.94 0.77
CA LYS A 109 -18.75 -3.88 0.96
C LYS A 109 -18.35 -5.35 0.90
N LYS A 110 -17.18 -5.67 0.34
CA LYS A 110 -16.71 -7.05 0.09
C LYS A 110 -15.60 -7.49 1.04
N VAL A 111 -15.22 -6.66 2.01
CA VAL A 111 -14.16 -6.96 2.97
C VAL A 111 -14.76 -7.55 4.24
N VAL A 112 -14.15 -8.62 4.73
CA VAL A 112 -14.38 -9.17 6.07
C VAL A 112 -13.21 -8.76 6.96
N LEU A 113 -13.52 -8.30 8.18
CA LEU A 113 -12.51 -8.01 9.19
C LEU A 113 -12.35 -9.19 10.13
N GLU A 114 -11.13 -9.66 10.28
CA GLU A 114 -10.81 -10.76 11.19
C GLU A 114 -9.69 -10.34 12.15
N SER A 115 -9.81 -10.78 13.40
CA SER A 115 -8.75 -10.63 14.38
C SER A 115 -7.66 -11.66 14.09
N ARG A 116 -6.41 -11.20 13.94
CA ARG A 116 -5.25 -12.09 13.77
C ARG A 116 -5.12 -13.10 14.91
N ARG A 117 -5.61 -12.78 16.12
CA ARG A 117 -5.59 -13.67 17.29
C ARG A 117 -6.63 -14.78 17.19
N GLU A 118 -7.73 -14.52 16.49
CA GLU A 118 -8.86 -15.43 16.35
C GLU A 118 -8.85 -16.18 15.02
N TYR A 119 -7.92 -15.83 14.12
CA TYR A 119 -7.74 -16.49 12.84
C TYR A 119 -7.42 -17.97 13.05
N LYS A 120 -8.43 -18.81 12.82
CA LYS A 120 -8.29 -20.26 12.68
C LYS A 120 -8.24 -20.54 11.18
N PRO A 121 -7.12 -21.00 10.62
CA PRO A 121 -7.10 -21.38 9.22
C PRO A 121 -8.16 -22.46 9.01
N SER A 122 -9.10 -22.24 8.08
CA SER A 122 -10.01 -23.29 7.64
C SER A 122 -9.16 -24.47 7.13
N MET A 123 -9.43 -25.66 7.66
CA MET A 123 -8.82 -26.92 7.23
C MET A 123 -9.09 -27.19 5.76
#